data_AF-A0A1M4YQS4-F1
#
_entry.id   AF-A0A1M4YQS4-F1
#
_cell.length_a   1.000
_cell.length_b   1.000
_cell.length_c   1.000
_cell.angle_alpha   90.00
_cell.angle_beta   90.00
_cell.angle_gamma   90.00
#
_symmetry.space_group_name_H-M   'P 1'
#
loop_
_entity.id
_entity.type
_entity.pdbx_description
1 polymer ?
#
loop_
_entity_poly.entity_id
_entity_poly.type
_entity_poly.pdbx_seq_one_letter_code
_entity_poly.pdbx_strand_id
1 'polypeptide(L)'
;MKGIQLKNSCIFYYGNPAGYVEDERAVIDSIFKSEELESWLNQRKLMTIWRDGIFERLSKGVDINSEEVIVLKNCRIWQLKTDVSPDRKFIGYEELIKNFGEADKDNYKIVYDGEIETNDLEEIYTKFNLDHPQGFDGYSLSISDVVELYDRTGSEYYYVDRFGFKEIDFELEEQNQDMKMSL
;
A
#
# COMPACT_ATOMS: atom_id res chain seq x y z
N MET A 1 33.86 -5.38 -4.07
CA MET A 1 32.44 -5.43 -3.67
C MET A 1 32.00 -4.01 -3.36
N LYS A 2 30.87 -3.55 -3.89
CA LYS A 2 30.33 -2.23 -3.49
C LYS A 2 29.79 -2.39 -2.06
N GLY A 3 30.18 -1.50 -1.15
CA GLY A 3 29.78 -1.55 0.28
C GLY A 3 28.32 -1.16 0.47
N ILE A 4 28.04 -0.12 1.25
CA ILE A 4 26.68 0.39 1.46
C ILE A 4 26.26 1.32 0.31
N GLN A 5 25.07 1.11 -0.26
CA GLN A 5 24.55 1.89 -1.38
C GLN A 5 23.11 2.36 -1.13
N LEU A 6 22.77 3.56 -1.60
CA LEU A 6 21.37 4.02 -1.71
C LEU A 6 21.00 4.04 -3.19
N LYS A 7 19.93 3.36 -3.58
CA LYS A 7 19.39 3.34 -4.94
C LYS A 7 17.88 3.45 -4.87
N ASN A 8 17.29 4.47 -5.51
CA ASN A 8 15.84 4.66 -5.60
C ASN A 8 15.14 4.41 -4.24
N SER A 9 15.64 5.11 -3.21
CA SER A 9 15.21 4.99 -1.82
C SER A 9 15.51 3.66 -1.11
N CYS A 10 15.92 2.57 -1.76
CA CYS A 10 16.37 1.35 -1.07
C CYS A 10 17.86 1.41 -0.70
N ILE A 11 18.14 0.99 0.53
CA ILE A 11 19.47 0.88 1.10
C ILE A 11 19.94 -0.56 0.93
N PHE A 12 21.02 -0.74 0.19
CA PHE A 12 21.68 -2.03 0.00
C PHE A 12 22.92 -2.13 0.88
N TYR A 13 22.99 -3.18 1.69
CA TYR A 13 24.15 -3.53 2.51
C TYR A 13 24.87 -4.73 1.89
N TYR A 14 26.02 -4.48 1.26
CA TYR A 14 26.81 -5.49 0.54
C TYR A 14 25.98 -6.27 -0.51
N GLY A 15 25.06 -5.58 -1.19
CA GLY A 15 24.21 -6.15 -2.24
C GLY A 15 22.86 -6.69 -1.77
N ASN A 16 22.61 -6.77 -0.47
CA ASN A 16 21.32 -7.19 0.09
C ASN A 16 20.44 -5.97 0.40
N PRO A 17 19.13 -5.99 0.09
CA PRO A 17 18.22 -4.88 0.41
C PRO A 17 17.99 -4.81 1.92
N ALA A 18 18.73 -3.94 2.59
CA ALA A 18 18.75 -3.82 4.04
C ALA A 18 17.66 -2.92 4.60
N GLY A 19 17.07 -2.06 3.79
CA GLY A 19 16.04 -1.14 4.21
C GLY A 19 15.68 -0.14 3.14
N TYR A 20 14.90 0.87 3.50
CA TYR A 20 14.52 1.95 2.61
C TYR A 20 14.52 3.29 3.33
N VAL A 21 14.57 4.36 2.56
CA VAL A 21 14.47 5.75 3.01
C VAL A 21 13.12 6.30 2.58
N GLU A 22 12.36 6.79 3.54
CA GLU A 22 11.15 7.56 3.31
C GLU A 22 11.35 8.94 3.97
N ASP A 23 11.39 9.98 3.14
CA ASP A 23 11.80 11.34 3.50
C ASP A 23 13.16 11.41 4.21
N GLU A 24 13.17 11.70 5.51
CA GLU A 24 14.36 11.77 6.37
C GLU A 24 14.51 10.54 7.27
N ARG A 25 13.69 9.51 7.08
CA ARG A 25 13.67 8.30 7.91
C ARG A 25 14.22 7.12 7.12
N ALA A 26 15.20 6.42 7.69
CA ALA A 26 15.67 5.14 7.17
C ALA A 26 15.07 4.00 7.98
N VAL A 27 14.17 3.23 7.37
CA VAL A 27 13.63 2.00 7.96
C VAL A 27 14.53 0.86 7.52
N ILE A 28 15.24 0.26 8.48
CA ILE A 28 16.28 -0.74 8.24
C ILE A 28 15.95 -2.02 8.99
N ASP A 29 16.22 -3.17 8.38
CA ASP A 29 16.11 -4.44 9.06
C ASP A 29 17.11 -4.54 10.22
N SER A 30 16.63 -4.91 11.40
CA SER A 30 17.47 -5.14 12.58
C SER A 30 18.61 -6.13 12.33
N ILE A 31 18.47 -7.09 11.41
CA ILE A 31 19.53 -8.06 11.08
C ILE A 31 20.79 -7.40 10.49
N PHE A 32 20.64 -6.22 9.87
CA PHE A 32 21.76 -5.49 9.27
C PHE A 32 22.40 -4.47 10.21
N LYS A 33 21.97 -4.43 11.47
CA LYS A 33 22.50 -3.47 12.44
C LYS A 33 24.00 -3.66 12.67
N SER A 34 24.78 -2.66 12.28
CA SER A 34 26.24 -2.63 12.42
C SER A 34 26.75 -1.20 12.62
N GLU A 35 27.92 -1.05 13.23
CA GLU A 35 28.56 0.27 13.40
C GLU A 35 28.84 0.96 12.04
N GLU A 36 29.14 0.18 11.00
CA GLU A 36 29.35 0.67 9.63
C GLU A 36 28.06 1.29 9.08
N LEU A 37 26.93 0.57 9.19
CA LEU A 37 25.64 1.02 8.69
C LEU A 37 25.11 2.20 9.49
N GLU A 38 25.22 2.17 10.81
CA GLU A 38 24.86 3.29 11.69
C GLU A 38 25.65 4.55 11.35
N SER A 39 26.97 4.43 11.17
CA SER A 39 27.81 5.56 10.77
C SER A 39 27.41 6.13 9.42
N TRP A 40 27.11 5.26 8.44
CA TRP A 40 26.69 5.66 7.11
C TRP A 40 25.33 6.40 7.12
N LEU A 41 24.38 5.93 7.94
CA LEU A 41 23.07 6.58 8.14
C LEU A 41 23.21 7.94 8.83
N ASN A 42 24.03 8.01 9.88
CA ASN A 42 24.30 9.23 10.64
C ASN A 42 24.99 10.30 9.78
N GLN A 43 25.96 9.92 8.94
CA GLN A 43 26.61 10.85 7.99
C GLN A 43 25.63 11.51 7.02
N ARG A 44 24.53 10.81 6.72
CA ARG A 44 23.46 11.29 5.84
C ARG A 44 22.33 12.00 6.60
N LYS A 45 22.44 12.11 7.92
CA LYS A 45 21.43 12.72 8.81
C LYS A 45 20.05 12.05 8.70
N LEU A 46 20.02 10.75 8.41
CA LEU A 46 18.79 9.98 8.36
C LEU A 46 18.40 9.53 9.77
N MET A 47 17.15 9.75 10.16
CA MET A 47 16.58 9.20 11.36
C MET A 47 16.38 7.69 11.18
N THR A 48 17.17 6.88 11.86
CA THR A 48 17.11 5.42 11.73
C THR A 48 15.98 4.82 12.56
N ILE A 49 15.18 3.96 11.93
CA ILE A 49 14.15 3.13 12.55
C ILE A 49 14.51 1.68 12.27
N TRP A 50 14.83 0.93 13.32
CA TRP A 50 15.12 -0.50 13.23
C TRP A 50 13.82 -1.29 13.34
N ARG A 51 13.57 -2.21 12.41
CA ARG A 51 12.40 -3.10 12.40
C ARG A 51 12.80 -4.48 11.93
N ASP A 52 12.13 -5.51 12.42
CA ASP A 52 12.34 -6.88 11.94
C ASP A 52 11.45 -7.13 10.71
N GLY A 53 11.89 -7.98 9.77
CA GLY A 53 11.09 -8.42 8.64
C GLY A 53 11.17 -7.53 7.38
N ILE A 54 11.97 -6.46 7.44
CA ILE A 54 12.18 -5.52 6.32
C ILE A 54 12.98 -6.20 5.20
N PHE A 55 13.96 -7.04 5.55
CA PHE A 55 14.75 -7.78 4.57
C PHE A 55 13.90 -8.76 3.78
N GLU A 56 13.07 -9.56 4.47
CA GLU A 56 12.18 -10.52 3.84
C GLU A 56 11.14 -9.81 2.97
N ARG A 57 10.59 -8.68 3.47
CA ARG A 57 9.66 -7.81 2.75
C ARG A 57 10.28 -7.29 1.45
N LEU A 58 11.48 -6.70 1.53
CA LEU A 58 12.17 -6.16 0.37
C LEU A 58 12.67 -7.26 -0.57
N SER A 59 13.12 -8.40 -0.07
CA SER A 59 13.64 -9.49 -0.92
C SER A 59 12.58 -10.15 -1.77
N LYS A 60 11.30 -10.04 -1.39
CA LYS A 60 10.16 -10.52 -2.19
C LYS A 60 9.71 -9.50 -3.23
N GLY A 61 9.71 -8.21 -2.89
CA GLY A 61 9.21 -7.13 -3.75
C GLY A 61 10.28 -6.40 -4.59
N VAL A 62 11.57 -6.59 -4.31
CA VAL A 62 12.68 -5.97 -5.04
C VAL A 62 13.29 -7.00 -5.98
N ASP A 63 13.10 -6.83 -7.29
CA ASP A 63 13.95 -7.52 -8.26
C ASP A 63 15.37 -6.94 -8.16
N ILE A 64 16.24 -7.68 -7.48
CA ILE A 64 17.66 -7.35 -7.26
C ILE A 64 18.46 -7.22 -8.58
N ASN A 65 17.89 -7.66 -9.71
CA ASN A 65 18.48 -7.52 -11.05
C ASN A 65 17.89 -6.34 -11.86
N SER A 66 16.80 -5.73 -11.37
CA SER A 66 16.18 -4.54 -11.95
C SER A 66 16.93 -3.29 -11.50
N GLU A 67 17.17 -2.35 -12.43
CA GLU A 67 17.66 -1.00 -12.09
C GLU A 67 16.58 -0.17 -11.38
N GLU A 68 15.32 -0.62 -11.42
CA GLU A 68 14.18 -0.02 -10.74
C GLU A 68 13.90 -0.76 -9.42
N VAL A 69 14.21 -0.11 -8.30
CA VAL A 69 13.73 -0.52 -6.99
C VAL A 69 12.27 -0.06 -6.85
N ILE A 70 11.36 -1.02 -6.71
CA ILE A 70 9.96 -0.74 -6.38
C ILE A 70 9.90 -0.39 -4.89
N VAL A 71 9.46 0.84 -4.58
CA VAL A 71 9.13 1.23 -3.20
C VAL A 71 7.80 0.56 -2.84
N LEU A 72 7.80 -0.29 -1.83
CA LEU A 72 6.60 -0.97 -1.37
C LEU A 72 5.68 0.02 -0.67
N LYS A 73 4.44 0.12 -1.15
CA LYS A 73 3.40 0.94 -0.56
C LYS A 73 2.78 0.23 0.63
N ASN A 74 2.10 0.99 1.47
CA ASN A 74 1.16 0.42 2.43
C ASN A 74 -0.11 0.01 1.69
N CYS A 75 -0.84 -0.93 2.28
CA CYS A 75 -2.08 -1.43 1.74
C CYS A 75 -3.20 -1.22 2.73
N ARG A 76 -4.34 -0.74 2.22
CA ARG A 76 -5.60 -0.69 2.94
C ARG A 76 -6.67 -1.42 2.16
N ILE A 77 -7.45 -2.24 2.86
CA ILE A 77 -8.56 -2.99 2.26
C ILE A 77 -9.88 -2.37 2.70
N TRP A 78 -10.69 -2.01 1.72
CA TRP A 78 -12.00 -1.41 1.88
C TRP A 78 -13.07 -2.41 1.45
N GLN A 79 -14.00 -2.72 2.36
CA GLN A 79 -15.11 -3.63 2.11
C GLN A 79 -16.44 -2.93 2.32
N LEU A 80 -17.44 -3.26 1.52
CA LEU A 80 -18.77 -2.67 1.65
C LEU A 80 -19.36 -2.96 3.04
N LYS A 81 -19.95 -1.94 3.66
CA LYS A 81 -20.65 -2.09 4.94
C LYS A 81 -21.85 -3.03 4.80
N THR A 82 -22.29 -3.58 5.92
CA THR A 82 -23.38 -4.57 5.94
C THR A 82 -24.74 -3.96 5.61
N ASP A 83 -24.91 -2.67 5.87
CA ASP A 83 -26.13 -1.88 5.64
C ASP A 83 -26.27 -1.34 4.21
N VAL A 84 -25.23 -1.47 3.37
CA VAL A 84 -25.31 -1.16 1.94
C VAL A 84 -26.24 -2.15 1.23
N SER A 85 -27.05 -1.62 0.30
CA SER A 85 -27.98 -2.43 -0.50
C SER A 85 -27.27 -3.64 -1.13
N PRO A 86 -27.85 -4.86 -1.02
CA PRO A 86 -27.30 -6.06 -1.67
C PRO A 86 -27.12 -5.90 -3.18
N ASP A 87 -27.91 -5.05 -3.84
CA ASP A 87 -27.83 -4.81 -5.29
C ASP A 87 -26.52 -4.11 -5.71
N ARG A 88 -25.76 -3.57 -4.75
CA ARG A 88 -24.43 -2.97 -4.97
C ARG A 88 -23.28 -3.94 -4.71
N LYS A 89 -23.57 -5.15 -4.22
CA LYS A 89 -22.56 -6.14 -3.86
C LYS A 89 -22.37 -7.11 -5.02
N PHE A 90 -21.12 -7.53 -5.23
CA PHE A 90 -20.75 -8.51 -6.25
C PHE A 90 -21.07 -8.09 -7.69
N ILE A 91 -20.98 -6.80 -7.99
CA ILE A 91 -21.18 -6.25 -9.34
C ILE A 91 -19.87 -5.67 -9.89
N GLY A 92 -19.73 -5.68 -11.22
CA GLY A 92 -18.54 -5.09 -11.86
C GLY A 92 -18.57 -3.56 -11.78
N TYR A 93 -17.42 -2.90 -11.96
CA TYR A 93 -17.36 -1.44 -11.81
C TYR A 93 -18.23 -0.72 -12.85
N GLU A 94 -18.26 -1.19 -14.10
CA GLU A 94 -19.16 -0.63 -15.14
C GLU A 94 -20.65 -0.74 -14.75
N GLU A 95 -21.04 -1.82 -14.09
CA GLU A 95 -22.41 -2.04 -13.63
C GLU A 95 -22.75 -1.15 -12.43
N LEU A 96 -21.79 -0.96 -11.52
CA LEU A 96 -21.89 -0.01 -10.41
C LEU A 96 -22.15 1.40 -10.96
N ILE A 97 -21.32 1.86 -11.88
CA ILE A 97 -21.44 3.19 -12.51
C ILE A 97 -22.82 3.37 -13.16
N LYS A 98 -23.23 2.39 -13.96
CA LYS A 98 -24.49 2.46 -14.71
C LYS A 98 -25.72 2.55 -13.81
N ASN A 99 -25.73 1.84 -12.69
CA ASN A 99 -26.91 1.68 -11.85
C ASN A 99 -26.90 2.60 -10.62
N PHE A 100 -25.73 2.99 -10.13
CA PHE A 100 -25.55 3.65 -8.84
C PHE A 100 -24.60 4.86 -8.87
N GLY A 101 -23.86 5.07 -9.97
CA GLY A 101 -22.81 6.10 -10.06
C GLY A 101 -21.46 5.61 -9.52
N GLU A 102 -20.58 6.57 -9.21
CA GLU A 102 -19.23 6.30 -8.70
C GLU A 102 -19.23 5.54 -7.37
N ALA A 103 -18.12 4.86 -7.09
CA ALA A 103 -17.92 4.19 -5.82
C ALA A 103 -17.79 5.22 -4.70
N ASP A 104 -18.79 5.24 -3.81
CA ASP A 104 -18.82 6.18 -2.68
C ASP A 104 -18.17 5.56 -1.44
N LYS A 105 -17.05 6.15 -1.00
CA LYS A 105 -16.20 5.75 0.12
C LYS A 105 -16.98 5.60 1.44
N ASP A 106 -18.05 6.36 1.64
CA ASP A 106 -18.89 6.25 2.84
C ASP A 106 -19.66 4.93 2.92
N ASN A 107 -19.80 4.20 1.81
CA ASN A 107 -20.37 2.85 1.81
C ASN A 107 -19.39 1.77 2.26
N TYR A 108 -18.12 2.11 2.47
CA TYR A 108 -17.05 1.17 2.78
C TYR A 108 -16.57 1.29 4.23
N LYS A 109 -16.09 0.19 4.76
CA LYS A 109 -15.31 0.14 6.00
C LYS A 109 -13.90 -0.36 5.69
N ILE A 110 -12.94 0.13 6.45
CA ILE A 110 -11.57 -0.37 6.43
C ILE A 110 -11.54 -1.66 7.25
N VAL A 111 -11.03 -2.73 6.67
CA VAL A 111 -10.88 -4.04 7.33
C VAL A 111 -9.43 -4.49 7.48
N TYR A 112 -8.52 -3.73 6.90
CA TYR A 112 -7.08 -3.86 7.08
C TYR A 112 -6.43 -2.53 6.72
N ASP A 113 -5.40 -2.15 7.47
CA ASP A 113 -4.53 -1.02 7.19
C ASP A 113 -3.12 -1.34 7.68
N GLY A 114 -2.15 -1.48 6.77
CA GLY A 114 -0.80 -1.81 7.16
C GLY A 114 0.17 -2.08 6.02
N GLU A 115 1.36 -2.52 6.40
CA GLU A 115 2.45 -2.86 5.48
C GLU A 115 2.25 -4.27 4.91
N ILE A 116 2.43 -4.39 3.59
CA ILE A 116 2.50 -5.67 2.88
C ILE A 116 3.76 -5.75 2.01
N GLU A 117 4.06 -6.95 1.54
CA GLU A 117 5.33 -7.33 0.92
C GLU A 117 5.32 -7.24 -0.60
N THR A 118 4.30 -6.59 -1.17
CA THR A 118 4.11 -6.49 -2.61
C THR A 118 3.20 -5.30 -2.96
N ASN A 119 3.41 -4.74 -4.15
CA ASN A 119 2.46 -3.80 -4.78
C ASN A 119 1.64 -4.49 -5.88
N ASP A 120 1.88 -5.78 -6.15
CA ASP A 120 1.16 -6.53 -7.17
C ASP A 120 -0.25 -6.88 -6.68
N LEU A 121 -1.26 -6.45 -7.43
CA LEU A 121 -2.66 -6.59 -7.04
C LEU A 121 -3.12 -8.07 -7.00
N GLU A 122 -2.54 -8.95 -7.82
CA GLU A 122 -2.87 -10.38 -7.82
C GLU A 122 -2.24 -11.10 -6.63
N GLU A 123 -1.01 -10.72 -6.25
CA GLU A 123 -0.39 -11.20 -5.01
C GLU A 123 -1.15 -10.71 -3.78
N ILE A 124 -1.60 -9.45 -3.77
CA ILE A 124 -2.48 -8.90 -2.74
C ILE A 124 -3.77 -9.71 -2.65
N TYR A 125 -4.44 -9.91 -3.78
CA TYR A 125 -5.65 -10.73 -3.85
C TYR A 125 -5.44 -12.10 -3.21
N THR A 126 -4.35 -12.77 -3.60
CA THR A 126 -3.98 -14.09 -3.11
C THR A 126 -3.75 -14.08 -1.60
N LYS A 127 -3.01 -13.08 -1.09
CA LYS A 127 -2.71 -12.91 0.34
C LYS A 127 -3.99 -12.77 1.17
N PHE A 128 -4.89 -11.86 0.78
CA PHE A 128 -6.17 -11.64 1.49
C PHE A 128 -7.24 -12.72 1.26
N ASN A 129 -6.92 -13.76 0.48
CA ASN A 129 -7.77 -14.94 0.32
C ASN A 129 -7.21 -16.20 1.00
N LEU A 130 -5.88 -16.35 1.06
CA LEU A 130 -5.22 -17.60 1.49
C LEU A 130 -4.36 -17.46 2.74
N ASP A 131 -3.72 -16.30 2.96
CA ASP A 131 -2.75 -16.07 4.03
C ASP A 131 -2.97 -14.68 4.65
N HIS A 132 -4.05 -14.58 5.41
CA HIS A 132 -4.53 -13.31 5.96
C HIS A 132 -3.47 -12.64 6.84
N PRO A 133 -3.09 -11.38 6.57
CA PRO A 133 -2.13 -10.67 7.40
C PRO A 133 -2.71 -10.39 8.80
N GLN A 134 -1.80 -10.25 9.77
CA GLN A 134 -2.19 -9.86 11.13
C GLN A 134 -2.96 -8.53 11.10
N GLY A 135 -4.10 -8.48 11.79
CA GLY A 135 -4.95 -7.29 11.85
C GLY A 135 -6.03 -7.22 10.77
N PHE A 136 -6.10 -8.19 9.84
CA PHE A 136 -7.23 -8.31 8.93
C PHE A 136 -8.48 -8.84 9.66
N ASP A 137 -9.57 -8.07 9.59
CA ASP A 137 -10.87 -8.42 10.22
C ASP A 137 -12.02 -8.57 9.21
N GLY A 138 -11.68 -8.56 7.92
CA GLY A 138 -12.60 -8.64 6.80
C GLY A 138 -12.96 -10.06 6.37
N TYR A 139 -13.79 -10.14 5.33
CA TYR A 139 -14.00 -11.38 4.58
C TYR A 139 -12.99 -11.49 3.43
N SER A 140 -12.81 -12.70 2.87
CA SER A 140 -11.92 -12.93 1.73
C SER A 140 -12.19 -11.94 0.57
N LEU A 141 -11.12 -11.37 0.02
CA LEU A 141 -11.23 -10.32 -0.99
C LEU A 141 -12.13 -10.73 -2.17
N SER A 142 -13.09 -9.89 -2.52
CA SER A 142 -14.10 -10.20 -3.54
C SER A 142 -14.49 -8.99 -4.37
N ILE A 143 -15.22 -9.23 -5.46
CA ILE A 143 -15.78 -8.18 -6.31
C ILE A 143 -16.57 -7.16 -5.48
N SER A 144 -16.43 -5.88 -5.83
CA SER A 144 -16.92 -4.72 -5.08
C SER A 144 -16.07 -4.26 -3.90
N ASP A 145 -15.03 -4.99 -3.50
CA ASP A 145 -14.03 -4.48 -2.56
C ASP A 145 -13.08 -3.51 -3.27
N VAL A 146 -12.38 -2.67 -2.50
CA VAL A 146 -11.37 -1.74 -3.03
C VAL A 146 -10.04 -1.99 -2.31
N VAL A 147 -8.98 -2.16 -3.08
CA VAL A 147 -7.59 -2.17 -2.62
C VAL A 147 -7.04 -0.76 -2.77
N GLU A 148 -6.54 -0.19 -1.69
CA GLU A 148 -5.79 1.06 -1.72
C GLU A 148 -4.31 0.77 -1.51
N LEU A 149 -3.47 1.23 -2.43
CA LEU A 149 -2.03 1.28 -2.25
C LEU A 149 -1.62 2.73 -2.02
N TYR A 150 -1.00 3.00 -0.87
CA TYR A 150 -0.72 4.36 -0.46
C TYR A 150 0.68 4.53 0.14
N ASP A 151 1.21 5.72 -0.02
CA ASP A 151 2.42 6.20 0.63
C ASP A 151 2.24 7.69 0.99
N ARG A 152 3.31 8.40 1.34
CA ARG A 152 3.23 9.83 1.66
C ARG A 152 2.89 10.73 0.48
N THR A 153 3.04 10.25 -0.75
CA THR A 153 2.80 11.01 -1.98
C THR A 153 1.35 10.94 -2.43
N GLY A 154 0.62 9.90 -2.04
CA GLY A 154 -0.79 9.77 -2.32
C GLY A 154 -1.29 8.32 -2.22
N SER A 155 -2.51 8.13 -2.69
CA SER A 155 -3.21 6.85 -2.73
C SER A 155 -3.64 6.50 -4.15
N GLU A 156 -3.52 5.23 -4.49
CA GLU A 156 -4.08 4.62 -5.70
C GLU A 156 -5.17 3.63 -5.28
N TYR A 157 -6.33 3.69 -5.94
CA TYR A 157 -7.49 2.87 -5.58
C TYR A 157 -7.86 1.92 -6.69
N TYR A 158 -8.02 0.65 -6.34
CA TYR A 158 -8.27 -0.44 -7.27
C TYR A 158 -9.52 -1.20 -6.83
N TYR A 159 -10.60 -1.04 -7.59
CA TYR A 159 -11.82 -1.82 -7.45
C TYR A 159 -11.57 -3.26 -7.91
N VAL A 160 -11.93 -4.23 -7.09
CA VAL A 160 -11.94 -5.65 -7.47
C VAL A 160 -13.12 -5.88 -8.40
N ASP A 161 -12.85 -6.16 -9.68
CA ASP A 161 -13.88 -6.37 -10.69
C ASP A 161 -14.08 -7.88 -10.96
N ARG A 162 -14.98 -8.23 -11.88
CA ARG A 162 -15.21 -9.61 -12.34
C ARG A 162 -13.94 -10.25 -12.88
N PHE A 163 -13.06 -9.45 -13.46
CA PHE A 163 -11.79 -9.86 -14.02
C PHE A 163 -10.71 -8.85 -13.63
N GLY A 164 -9.85 -9.25 -12.69
CA GLY A 164 -8.76 -8.41 -12.20
C GLY A 164 -9.26 -7.16 -11.49
N PHE A 165 -8.57 -6.05 -11.76
CA PHE A 165 -8.72 -4.80 -11.02
C PHE A 165 -8.99 -3.63 -11.96
N LYS A 166 -9.81 -2.70 -11.49
CA LYS A 166 -10.06 -1.43 -12.15
C LYS A 166 -9.55 -0.30 -11.28
N GLU A 167 -8.62 0.49 -11.79
CA GLU A 167 -8.25 1.76 -11.14
C GLU A 167 -9.44 2.72 -11.16
N ILE A 168 -9.74 3.32 -10.01
CA ILE A 168 -10.90 4.19 -9.78
C ILE A 168 -10.50 5.48 -9.10
N ASP A 169 -11.31 6.53 -9.29
CA ASP A 169 -11.26 7.70 -8.44
C ASP A 169 -12.18 7.46 -7.23
N PHE A 170 -11.57 7.22 -6.07
CA PHE A 170 -12.30 6.92 -4.83
C PHE A 170 -12.33 8.10 -3.87
N GLU A 171 -11.61 9.18 -4.19
CA GLU A 171 -11.70 10.44 -3.48
C GLU A 171 -12.68 11.36 -4.20
N LEU A 172 -13.95 11.31 -3.79
CA LEU A 172 -14.83 12.43 -4.09
C LEU A 172 -14.43 13.60 -3.20
N GLU A 173 -13.94 14.68 -3.83
CA GLU A 173 -13.64 15.97 -3.22
C GLU A 173 -14.60 16.26 -2.06
N GLU A 174 -14.07 16.58 -0.88
CA GLU A 174 -14.82 17.43 0.05
C GLU A 174 -15.21 18.67 -0.75
N GLN A 175 -16.44 18.69 -1.26
CA GLN A 175 -17.06 19.94 -1.67
C GLN A 175 -17.04 20.80 -0.42
N ASN A 176 -16.06 21.70 -0.38
CA ASN A 176 -16.08 22.91 0.41
C ASN A 176 -17.40 23.64 0.07
N GLN A 177 -18.49 23.22 0.71
CA GLN A 177 -19.68 24.05 0.91
C GLN A 177 -19.33 25.07 1.99
N ASP A 178 -18.37 25.94 1.67
CA ASP A 178 -18.18 27.17 2.41
C ASP A 178 -18.57 28.35 1.51
N MET A 179 -19.63 29.02 1.95
CA MET A 179 -20.08 30.36 1.59
C MET A 179 -20.61 30.61 0.16
N LYS A 180 -21.88 30.28 -0.03
CA LYS A 180 -22.84 31.20 -0.66
C LYS A 180 -24.05 31.43 0.23
N MET A 181 -23.90 32.34 1.19
CA MET A 181 -25.02 33.18 1.60
C MET A 181 -24.57 34.63 1.41
N SER A 182 -24.92 35.15 0.24
CA SER A 182 -24.91 36.58 -0.05
C SER A 182 -26.28 37.15 0.29
N LEU A 183 -26.24 38.36 0.86
CA LEU A 183 -27.31 39.32 1.20
C LEU A 183 -27.91 39.20 2.60
#